data_AF-A0A8R2A5L1-F1
#
_entry.id   AF-A0A8R2A5L1-F1
#
_cell.length_a   1.000
_cell.length_b   1.000
_cell.length_c   1.000
_cell.angle_alpha   90.00
_cell.angle_beta   90.00
_cell.angle_gamma   90.00
#
_symmetry.space_group_name_H-M   'P 1'
#
loop_
_entity.id
_entity.type
_entity.pdbx_description
1 polymer ?
#
loop_
_entity_poly.entity_id
_entity_poly.type
_entity_poly.pdbx_seq_one_letter_code
_entity_poly.pdbx_strand_id
1 'polypeptide(L)'
;MTLLKTFWTPIVVYPDVKTGCKFVAAYTIAISIFLMALLVHMQNGGESTQMYNPFFEANLRELNYYVVYTLIFFAYMVGSSLLLLKGLENNLRGFLLPWLIGMGFVVIFLLVWSIWLLYGYYIYIHIVCAAVIYWIVAAMQFYCWLCVYTQYRVINEMQSPNIELLIF
;
A
#
# COMPACT_ATOMS: atom_id res chain seq x y z
N MET A 1 19.52 -1.52 -13.88
CA MET A 1 19.29 -0.09 -13.67
C MET A 1 18.32 0.14 -12.52
N THR A 2 18.80 0.77 -11.45
CA THR A 2 18.02 1.14 -10.28
C THR A 2 17.24 2.44 -10.53
N LEU A 3 15.93 2.42 -10.29
CA LEU A 3 15.07 3.60 -10.46
C LEU A 3 15.29 4.61 -9.31
N LEU A 4 15.52 4.09 -8.10
CA LEU A 4 15.79 4.86 -6.88
C LEU A 4 17.07 4.32 -6.21
N LYS A 5 17.85 5.21 -5.59
CA LYS A 5 19.10 4.82 -4.88
C LYS A 5 18.97 4.97 -3.37
N THR A 6 18.24 5.97 -2.93
CA THR A 6 17.95 6.29 -1.52
C THR A 6 16.45 6.15 -1.27
N PHE A 7 16.09 6.02 0.01
CA PHE A 7 14.69 6.07 0.45
C PHE A 7 14.48 7.37 1.23
N TRP A 8 13.48 8.14 0.84
CA TRP A 8 13.16 9.42 1.46
C TRP A 8 11.67 9.56 1.64
N THR A 9 11.28 9.90 2.86
CA THR A 9 9.94 10.37 3.20
C THR A 9 10.10 11.64 4.02
N PRO A 10 9.05 12.46 4.19
CA PRO A 10 9.13 13.65 5.04
C PRO A 10 9.55 13.37 6.49
N ILE A 11 9.38 12.12 6.97
CA ILE A 11 9.65 11.72 8.35
C ILE A 11 10.98 10.95 8.47
N VAL A 12 11.31 10.14 7.48
CA VAL A 12 12.41 9.17 7.55
C VAL A 12 13.22 9.18 6.26
N VAL A 13 14.55 9.16 6.39
CA VAL A 13 15.49 9.08 5.28
C VAL A 13 16.46 7.93 5.53
N TYR A 14 16.61 7.05 4.55
CA TYR A 14 17.60 5.98 4.56
C TYR A 14 18.54 6.09 3.35
N PRO A 15 19.84 5.79 3.52
CA PRO A 15 20.82 5.86 2.44
C PRO A 15 20.60 4.78 1.38
N ASP A 16 19.90 3.70 1.73
CA ASP A 16 19.67 2.56 0.85
C ASP A 16 18.18 2.18 0.77
N VAL A 17 17.76 1.77 -0.44
CA VAL A 17 16.38 1.34 -0.71
C VAL A 17 16.02 0.06 0.05
N LYS A 18 16.99 -0.82 0.33
CA LYS A 18 16.73 -2.09 1.03
C LYS A 18 16.23 -1.86 2.46
N THR A 19 16.87 -0.95 3.21
CA THR A 19 16.45 -0.53 4.55
C THR A 19 15.13 0.23 4.49
N GLY A 20 14.96 1.10 3.49
CA GLY A 20 13.66 1.73 3.19
C GLY A 20 12.53 0.71 3.03
N CYS A 21 12.75 -0.37 2.28
CA CYS A 21 11.73 -1.42 2.10
C CYS A 21 11.39 -2.16 3.40
N LYS A 22 12.36 -2.33 4.33
CA LYS A 22 12.07 -2.88 5.66
C LYS A 22 11.17 -1.96 6.48
N PHE A 23 11.43 -0.64 6.42
CA PHE A 23 10.55 0.35 7.04
C PHE A 23 9.15 0.32 6.42
N VAL A 24 9.04 0.28 5.09
CA VAL A 24 7.76 0.18 4.37
C VAL A 24 6.98 -1.06 4.83
N ALA A 25 7.64 -2.21 4.98
CA ALA A 25 7.00 -3.42 5.50
C ALA A 25 6.47 -3.25 6.94
N ALA A 26 7.30 -2.71 7.84
CA ALA A 26 6.91 -2.47 9.23
C ALA A 26 5.74 -1.47 9.33
N TYR A 27 5.80 -0.38 8.57
CA TYR A 27 4.73 0.62 8.44
C TYR A 27 3.44 -0.04 7.93
N THR A 28 3.51 -0.86 6.89
CA THR A 28 2.34 -1.53 6.30
C THR A 28 1.67 -2.47 7.31
N ILE A 29 2.46 -3.20 8.10
CA ILE A 29 1.92 -4.05 9.19
C ILE A 29 1.20 -3.20 10.23
N ALA A 30 1.85 -2.14 10.73
CA ALA A 30 1.29 -1.27 11.77
C ALA A 30 -0.02 -0.61 11.33
N ILE A 31 -0.05 -0.02 10.12
CA ILE A 31 -1.26 0.64 9.62
C ILE A 31 -2.37 -0.36 9.31
N SER A 32 -2.05 -1.56 8.82
CA SER A 32 -3.05 -2.60 8.56
C SER A 32 -3.71 -3.07 9.85
N ILE A 33 -2.94 -3.31 10.91
CA ILE A 33 -3.48 -3.71 12.22
C ILE A 33 -4.36 -2.61 12.80
N PHE A 34 -3.92 -1.34 12.71
CA PHE A 34 -4.72 -0.20 13.17
C PHE A 34 -6.05 -0.09 12.41
N LEU A 35 -6.03 -0.21 11.08
CA LEU A 35 -7.24 -0.15 10.25
C LEU A 35 -8.16 -1.35 10.52
N MET A 36 -7.63 -2.54 10.77
CA MET A 36 -8.42 -3.70 11.20
C MET A 36 -9.15 -3.44 12.52
N ALA A 37 -8.49 -2.81 13.50
CA ALA A 37 -9.14 -2.45 14.76
C ALA A 37 -10.27 -1.45 14.54
N LEU A 38 -10.08 -0.45 13.66
CA LEU A 38 -11.10 0.51 13.28
C LEU A 38 -12.30 -0.17 12.58
N LEU A 39 -12.05 -1.12 11.68
CA LEU A 39 -13.10 -1.90 11.02
C LEU A 39 -13.93 -2.73 12.01
N VAL A 40 -13.27 -3.39 12.97
CA VAL A 40 -13.96 -4.15 14.03
C VAL A 40 -14.79 -3.21 14.91
N HIS A 41 -14.29 -2.01 15.21
CA HIS A 41 -15.05 -1.01 15.93
C HIS A 41 -16.31 -0.58 15.17
N MET A 42 -16.22 -0.34 13.86
CA MET A 42 -17.38 -0.01 13.01
C MET A 42 -18.41 -1.16 12.98
N GLN A 43 -17.95 -2.42 12.94
CA GLN A 43 -18.85 -3.58 12.99
C GLN A 43 -19.62 -3.70 14.31
N ASN A 44 -19.02 -3.22 15.40
CA ASN A 44 -19.61 -3.24 16.74
C ASN A 44 -20.48 -1.99 17.04
N GLY A 45 -20.90 -1.25 16.01
CA GLY A 45 -21.78 -0.08 16.16
C GLY A 45 -21.06 1.26 16.25
N GLY A 46 -19.76 1.32 15.92
CA GLY A 46 -19.06 2.59 15.71
C GLY A 46 -19.59 3.36 14.48
N GLU A 47 -19.37 4.67 14.44
CA GLU A 47 -19.83 5.50 13.31
C GLU A 47 -19.09 5.16 12.00
N SER A 48 -19.86 5.00 10.92
CA SER A 48 -19.36 4.84 9.56
C SER A 48 -19.78 5.97 8.61
N THR A 49 -20.64 6.88 9.06
CA THR A 49 -21.40 7.81 8.22
C THR A 49 -20.60 9.00 7.70
N GLN A 50 -19.33 9.12 8.09
CA GLN A 50 -18.49 10.21 7.61
C GLN A 50 -18.21 10.01 6.12
N MET A 51 -18.53 11.00 5.29
CA MET A 51 -18.48 10.88 3.82
C MET A 51 -17.11 10.48 3.26
N TYR A 52 -16.02 10.75 3.97
CA TYR A 52 -14.69 10.31 3.55
C TYR A 52 -14.46 8.81 3.79
N ASN A 53 -15.26 8.14 4.62
CA ASN A 53 -15.16 6.71 4.89
C ASN A 53 -15.72 5.90 3.71
N PRO A 54 -15.00 4.92 3.16
CA PRO A 54 -15.51 4.04 2.09
C PRO A 54 -16.85 3.36 2.35
N PHE A 55 -17.26 3.23 3.61
CA PHE A 55 -18.48 2.53 4.00
C PHE A 55 -19.64 3.46 4.39
N PHE A 56 -19.58 4.76 4.06
CA PHE A 56 -20.53 5.75 4.56
C PHE A 56 -21.97 5.60 4.06
N GLU A 57 -22.18 5.05 2.87
CA GLU A 57 -23.52 4.77 2.31
C GLU A 57 -24.01 3.34 2.60
N ALA A 58 -23.18 2.50 3.21
CA ALA A 58 -23.50 1.09 3.38
C ALA A 58 -24.59 0.89 4.43
N ASN A 59 -25.63 0.15 4.09
CA ASN A 59 -26.60 -0.32 5.09
C ASN A 59 -25.94 -1.28 6.07
N LEU A 60 -26.46 -1.43 7.29
CA LEU A 60 -25.85 -2.27 8.34
C LEU A 60 -25.51 -3.71 7.89
N ARG A 61 -26.38 -4.29 7.06
CA ARG A 61 -26.20 -5.64 6.52
C ARG A 61 -25.07 -5.69 5.49
N GLU A 62 -25.01 -4.70 4.61
CA GLU A 62 -23.99 -4.58 3.57
C GLU A 62 -22.62 -4.25 4.17
N LEU A 63 -22.61 -3.38 5.19
CA LEU A 63 -21.43 -3.02 5.97
C LEU A 63 -20.72 -4.25 6.51
N ASN A 64 -21.46 -5.21 7.09
CA ASN A 64 -20.86 -6.44 7.61
C ASN A 64 -20.10 -7.24 6.55
N TYR A 65 -20.66 -7.36 5.34
CA TYR A 65 -19.98 -8.07 4.25
C TYR A 65 -18.72 -7.31 3.82
N TYR A 66 -18.83 -6.00 3.57
CA TYR A 66 -17.70 -5.19 3.13
C TYR A 66 -16.58 -5.12 4.17
N VAL A 67 -16.91 -5.04 5.46
CA VAL A 67 -15.94 -5.08 6.56
C VAL A 67 -15.18 -6.40 6.56
N VAL A 68 -15.86 -7.54 6.43
CA VAL A 68 -15.21 -8.86 6.40
C VAL A 68 -14.24 -8.97 5.20
N TYR A 69 -14.65 -8.56 4.00
CA TYR A 69 -13.76 -8.56 2.84
C TYR A 69 -12.53 -7.66 3.05
N THR A 70 -12.74 -6.49 3.67
CA THR A 70 -11.66 -5.54 3.94
C THR A 70 -10.71 -6.06 5.03
N LEU A 71 -11.22 -6.76 6.04
CA LEU A 71 -10.40 -7.44 7.05
C LEU A 71 -9.53 -8.54 6.44
N ILE A 72 -10.08 -9.35 5.53
CA ILE A 72 -9.32 -10.36 4.79
C ILE A 72 -8.22 -9.69 3.95
N PHE A 73 -8.53 -8.58 3.30
CA PHE A 73 -7.54 -7.82 2.53
C PHE A 73 -6.42 -7.27 3.42
N PHE A 74 -6.72 -6.70 4.59
CA PHE A 74 -5.68 -6.21 5.50
C PHE A 74 -4.86 -7.36 6.11
N ALA A 75 -5.47 -8.52 6.40
CA ALA A 75 -4.74 -9.71 6.80
C ALA A 75 -3.76 -10.17 5.69
N TYR A 76 -4.19 -10.11 4.42
CA TYR A 76 -3.31 -10.33 3.27
C TYR A 76 -2.18 -9.29 3.19
N MET A 77 -2.45 -8.01 3.47
CA MET A 77 -1.42 -6.97 3.50
C MET A 77 -0.39 -7.18 4.62
N VAL A 78 -0.81 -7.66 5.79
CA VAL A 78 0.11 -8.08 6.87
C VAL A 78 0.97 -9.26 6.41
N GLY A 79 0.34 -10.32 5.88
CA GLY A 79 1.06 -11.51 5.40
C GLY A 79 2.06 -11.20 4.28
N SER A 80 1.65 -10.40 3.30
CA SER A 80 2.52 -9.97 2.20
C SER A 80 3.67 -9.07 2.67
N SER A 81 3.48 -8.27 3.73
CA SER A 81 4.55 -7.47 4.34
C SER A 81 5.58 -8.33 5.08
N LEU A 82 5.14 -9.41 5.74
CA LEU A 82 6.05 -10.40 6.33
C LEU A 82 6.85 -11.14 5.25
N LEU A 83 6.20 -11.53 4.15
CA LEU A 83 6.88 -12.10 2.98
C LEU A 83 7.89 -11.10 2.39
N LEU A 84 7.55 -9.82 2.30
CA LEU A 84 8.46 -8.77 1.85
C LEU A 84 9.74 -8.75 2.71
N LEU A 85 9.61 -8.74 4.05
CA LEU A 85 10.78 -8.82 4.95
C LEU A 85 11.62 -10.07 4.68
N LYS A 86 10.98 -11.24 4.57
CA LYS A 86 11.70 -12.50 4.32
C LYS A 86 12.37 -12.54 2.94
N GLY A 87 11.72 -11.95 1.95
CA GLY A 87 12.24 -11.80 0.59
C GLY A 87 13.47 -10.91 0.53
N LEU A 88 13.51 -9.85 1.33
CA LEU A 88 14.65 -8.94 1.44
C LEU A 88 15.85 -9.57 2.17
N GLU A 89 15.59 -10.41 3.18
CA GLU A 89 16.64 -11.18 3.88
C GLU A 89 17.28 -12.22 2.97
N ASN A 90 16.45 -13.01 2.29
CA ASN A 90 16.91 -14.14 1.47
C ASN A 90 17.20 -13.76 0.01
N ASN A 91 17.07 -12.48 -0.37
CA ASN A 91 17.13 -11.99 -1.75
C ASN A 91 16.21 -12.78 -2.70
N LEU A 92 14.99 -13.11 -2.28
CA LEU A 92 13.99 -13.83 -3.06
C LEU A 92 12.99 -12.86 -3.67
N ARG A 93 13.15 -12.51 -4.96
CA ARG A 93 12.28 -11.56 -5.66
C ARG A 93 10.79 -11.95 -5.64
N GLY A 94 10.48 -13.24 -5.65
CA GLY A 94 9.10 -13.74 -5.68
C GLY A 94 8.29 -13.33 -4.45
N PHE A 95 8.94 -13.15 -3.29
CA PHE A 95 8.27 -12.77 -2.05
C PHE A 95 7.93 -11.28 -1.97
N LEU A 96 8.50 -10.45 -2.85
CA LEU A 96 8.15 -9.03 -2.96
C LEU A 96 6.86 -8.82 -3.76
N LEU A 97 6.50 -9.77 -4.64
CA LEU A 97 5.38 -9.64 -5.58
C LEU A 97 4.00 -9.51 -4.90
N PRO A 98 3.65 -10.31 -3.87
CA PRO A 98 2.35 -10.18 -3.22
C PRO A 98 2.11 -8.76 -2.68
N TRP A 99 3.13 -8.18 -2.04
CA TRP A 99 3.02 -6.82 -1.52
C TRP A 99 2.90 -5.78 -2.64
N LEU A 100 3.66 -5.92 -3.74
CA LEU A 100 3.58 -5.03 -4.90
C LEU A 100 2.18 -5.06 -5.54
N ILE A 101 1.58 -6.24 -5.68
CA ILE A 101 0.23 -6.37 -6.24
C ILE A 101 -0.80 -5.75 -5.29
N GLY A 102 -0.75 -6.11 -4.00
CA GLY A 102 -1.66 -5.58 -2.99
C GLY A 102 -1.61 -4.06 -2.87
N MET A 103 -0.41 -3.49 -2.75
CA MET A 103 -0.24 -2.04 -2.65
C MET A 103 -0.60 -1.32 -3.96
N GLY A 104 -0.42 -1.95 -5.12
CA GLY A 104 -0.92 -1.45 -6.40
C GLY A 104 -2.45 -1.29 -6.39
N PHE A 105 -3.19 -2.29 -5.88
CA PHE A 105 -4.63 -2.17 -5.68
C PHE A 105 -5.00 -1.05 -4.71
N VAL A 106 -4.26 -0.87 -3.60
CA VAL A 106 -4.49 0.24 -2.65
C VAL A 106 -4.36 1.59 -3.35
N VAL A 107 -3.28 1.81 -4.11
CA VAL A 107 -3.06 3.09 -4.82
C VAL A 107 -4.20 3.37 -5.81
N ILE A 108 -4.58 2.37 -6.62
CA ILE A 108 -5.69 2.50 -7.57
C ILE A 108 -6.99 2.80 -6.85
N PHE A 109 -7.28 2.08 -5.75
CA PHE A 109 -8.46 2.32 -4.94
C PHE A 109 -8.52 3.75 -4.39
N LEU A 110 -7.44 4.26 -3.80
CA LEU A 110 -7.40 5.64 -3.27
C LEU A 110 -7.68 6.67 -4.36
N LEU A 111 -7.12 6.47 -5.57
CA LEU A 111 -7.35 7.37 -6.71
C LEU A 111 -8.79 7.28 -7.22
N VAL A 112 -9.32 6.09 -7.47
CA VAL A 112 -10.70 5.91 -7.96
C VAL A 112 -11.71 6.40 -6.93
N TRP A 113 -11.52 6.06 -5.65
CA TRP A 113 -12.37 6.51 -4.55
C TRP A 113 -12.43 8.02 -4.46
N SER A 114 -11.27 8.70 -4.48
CA SER A 114 -11.22 10.16 -4.40
C SER A 114 -11.91 10.87 -5.58
N ILE A 115 -11.80 10.32 -6.80
CA ILE A 115 -12.48 10.84 -7.99
C ILE A 115 -13.99 10.63 -7.88
N TRP A 116 -14.42 9.44 -7.44
CA TRP A 116 -15.83 9.14 -7.22
C TRP A 116 -16.42 10.05 -6.14
N LEU A 117 -15.69 10.29 -5.05
CA LEU A 117 -16.08 11.17 -3.95
C LEU A 117 -16.29 12.61 -4.44
N LEU A 118 -15.36 13.13 -5.26
CA LEU A 118 -15.51 14.44 -5.90
C LEU A 118 -16.72 14.47 -6.82
N TYR A 119 -16.88 13.47 -7.69
CA TYR A 119 -17.99 13.42 -8.63
C TYR A 119 -19.36 13.45 -7.92
N GLY A 120 -19.53 12.66 -6.87
CA GLY A 120 -20.79 12.58 -6.12
C GLY A 120 -21.04 13.79 -5.20
N TYR A 121 -19.98 14.39 -4.64
CA TYR A 121 -20.10 15.25 -3.47
C TYR A 121 -19.29 16.58 -3.54
N TYR A 122 -18.88 17.04 -4.73
CA TYR A 122 -18.08 18.27 -4.90
C TYR A 122 -18.73 19.55 -4.34
N ILE A 123 -20.06 19.58 -4.16
CA ILE A 123 -20.76 20.72 -3.57
C ILE A 123 -20.29 21.01 -2.14
N TYR A 124 -19.78 19.98 -1.45
CA TYR A 124 -19.27 20.09 -0.09
C TYR A 124 -17.77 20.35 -0.10
N ILE A 125 -17.33 21.54 0.31
CA ILE A 125 -15.90 21.93 0.28
C ILE A 125 -14.99 20.98 1.07
N HIS A 126 -15.47 20.40 2.17
CA HIS A 126 -14.70 19.46 2.97
C HIS A 126 -14.37 18.16 2.21
N ILE A 127 -15.19 17.79 1.21
CA ILE A 127 -14.93 16.66 0.32
C ILE A 127 -13.76 16.95 -0.63
N VAL A 128 -13.65 18.18 -1.12
CA VAL A 128 -12.51 18.60 -1.93
C VAL A 128 -11.22 18.47 -1.11
N CYS A 129 -11.24 18.89 0.16
CA CYS A 129 -10.11 18.71 1.07
C CYS A 129 -9.80 17.22 1.32
N ALA A 130 -10.81 16.39 1.53
CA ALA A 130 -10.64 14.95 1.71
C ALA A 130 -10.02 14.28 0.47
N ALA A 131 -10.46 14.65 -0.74
CA ALA A 131 -9.90 14.13 -1.98
C ALA A 131 -8.43 14.50 -2.16
N VAL A 132 -8.04 15.73 -1.82
CA VAL A 132 -6.62 16.15 -1.83
C VAL A 132 -5.79 15.30 -0.85
N ILE A 133 -6.31 15.03 0.34
CA ILE A 133 -5.64 14.14 1.31
C ILE A 133 -5.48 12.73 0.73
N TYR A 134 -6.53 12.18 0.10
CA TYR A 134 -6.45 10.89 -0.58
C TYR A 134 -5.36 10.85 -1.65
N TRP A 135 -5.21 11.91 -2.44
CA TRP A 135 -4.15 12.00 -3.46
C TRP A 135 -2.75 12.09 -2.86
N ILE A 136 -2.57 12.84 -1.78
CA ILE A 136 -1.28 12.91 -1.07
C ILE A 136 -0.92 11.53 -0.52
N VAL A 137 -1.89 10.83 0.10
CA VAL A 137 -1.67 9.47 0.60
C VAL A 137 -1.39 8.51 -0.57
N ALA A 138 -2.13 8.59 -1.67
CA ALA A 138 -1.89 7.76 -2.86
C ALA A 138 -0.50 7.98 -3.45
N ALA A 139 -0.04 9.23 -3.54
CA ALA A 139 1.31 9.56 -4.02
C ALA A 139 2.39 9.00 -3.09
N MET A 140 2.19 9.06 -1.78
CA MET A 140 3.09 8.46 -0.79
C MET A 140 3.14 6.93 -0.93
N GLN A 141 1.99 6.27 -1.06
CA GLN A 141 1.95 4.81 -1.26
C GLN A 141 2.57 4.40 -2.60
N PHE A 142 2.35 5.18 -3.66
CA PHE A 142 2.97 4.96 -4.96
C PHE A 142 4.50 5.12 -4.89
N TYR A 143 5.00 6.09 -4.14
CA TYR A 143 6.43 6.22 -3.88
C TYR A 143 7.00 4.98 -3.16
N CYS A 144 6.36 4.53 -2.09
CA CYS A 144 6.74 3.29 -1.39
C CYS A 144 6.71 2.09 -2.35
N TRP A 145 5.72 2.03 -3.23
CA TRP A 145 5.61 1.01 -4.28
C TRP A 145 6.82 1.04 -5.22
N LEU A 146 7.24 2.22 -5.69
CA LEU A 146 8.42 2.40 -6.53
C LEU A 146 9.71 1.98 -5.81
N CYS A 147 9.83 2.21 -4.50
CA CYS A 147 10.98 1.74 -3.72
C CYS A 147 11.06 0.21 -3.71
N VAL A 148 9.96 -0.48 -3.39
CA VAL A 148 9.93 -1.94 -3.37
C VAL A 148 10.12 -2.52 -4.78
N TYR A 149 9.53 -1.89 -5.80
CA TYR A 149 9.73 -2.28 -7.19
C TYR A 149 11.19 -2.11 -7.65
N THR A 150 11.84 -1.05 -7.20
CA THR A 150 13.27 -0.84 -7.43
C THR A 150 14.08 -1.97 -6.80
N GLN A 151 13.79 -2.33 -5.55
CA GLN A 151 14.48 -3.42 -4.87
C GLN A 151 14.20 -4.78 -5.54
N TYR A 152 13.00 -5.00 -6.05
CA TYR A 152 12.66 -6.17 -6.88
C TYR A 152 13.55 -6.25 -8.13
N ARG A 153 13.76 -5.13 -8.83
CA ARG A 153 14.65 -5.07 -10.00
C ARG A 153 16.12 -5.29 -9.64
N VAL A 154 16.59 -4.75 -8.52
CA VAL A 154 17.95 -4.97 -8.02
C VAL A 154 18.20 -6.47 -7.80
N ILE A 155 17.27 -7.16 -7.13
CA ILE A 155 17.39 -8.61 -6.91
C ILE A 155 17.36 -9.37 -8.24
N ASN A 156 16.52 -8.97 -9.18
CA ASN A 156 16.49 -9.58 -10.52
C ASN A 156 17.82 -9.46 -11.26
N GLU A 157 18.45 -8.29 -11.22
CA GLU A 157 19.75 -8.05 -11.85
C GLU A 157 20.86 -8.85 -11.17
N MET A 158 20.86 -8.94 -9.83
CA MET A 158 21.81 -9.79 -9.09
C MET A 158 21.66 -11.28 -9.41
N GLN A 159 20.45 -11.73 -9.75
CA GLN A 159 20.15 -13.13 -10.07
C GLN A 159 20.28 -13.46 -11.57
N SER A 160 20.47 -12.46 -12.42
CA SER A 160 20.59 -12.68 -13.86
C SER A 160 21.99 -13.24 -14.17
N PRO A 161 22.10 -14.35 -14.92
CA PRO A 161 23.40 -14.89 -15.30
C PRO A 161 24.14 -13.91 -16.22
N ASN A 162 25.41 -13.63 -15.92
CA ASN A 162 26.30 -12.89 -16.81
C ASN A 162 26.62 -13.76 -18.02
N ILE A 163 25.89 -13.55 -19.12
CA ILE A 163 26.23 -14.15 -20.41
C ILE A 163 27.34 -13.30 -21.01
N GLU A 164 28.59 -13.63 -20.67
CA GLU A 164 29.74 -13.13 -21.41
C GLU A 164 29.82 -13.92 -22.72
N LEU A 165 29.47 -13.27 -23.83
CA LEU A 165 29.73 -13.81 -25.16
C LEU A 165 31.24 -13.73 -25.39
N LEU A 166 31.94 -14.83 -25.15
CA LEU A 166 33.33 -14.99 -25.59
C LEU A 166 33.33 -15.02 -27.13
N ILE A 167 33.57 -13.85 -27.73
CA ILE A 167 33.88 -13.74 -29.16
C ILE A 167 35.36 -14.15 -29.27
N PHE A 168 35.59 -15.34 -29.84
CA PHE A 168 36.91 -15.89 -30.15
C PHE A 168 37.66 -15.06 -31.18
#